data_AF-A0A379WQ70-F1
#
_entry.id   AF-A0A379WQ70-F1
#
_cell.length_a   1.000
_cell.length_b   1.000
_cell.length_c   1.000
_cell.angle_alpha   90.00
_cell.angle_beta   90.00
_cell.angle_gamma   90.00
#
_symmetry.space_group_name_H-M   'P 1'
#
loop_
_entity.id
_entity.type
_entity.pdbx_description
1 polymer ?
#
loop_
_entity_poly.entity_id
_entity_poly.type
_entity_poly.pdbx_seq_one_letter_code
_entity_poly.pdbx_strand_id
1 'polypeptide(L)'
;MRTFGMDEPMGCYDDIEQADAFVLWGSNMAEMHPILWSRITNRRLSDPNVKVAVLSTFQHRSFELADNGIVFTPQSDLVILNYIANYIIQNNA
;
A
#
# COMPACT_ATOMS: atom_id res chain seq x y z
N MET A 1 12.43 12.62 -16.23
CA MET A 1 11.80 12.34 -14.91
C MET A 1 10.91 13.49 -14.50
N ARG A 2 9.89 13.24 -13.67
CA ARG A 2 8.93 14.28 -13.25
C ARG A 2 9.04 14.68 -11.76
N THR A 3 9.07 13.73 -10.83
CA THR A 3 8.97 14.06 -9.39
C THR A 3 10.32 14.15 -8.68
N PHE A 4 11.15 13.09 -8.72
CA PHE A 4 12.39 13.02 -7.91
C PHE A 4 13.68 12.76 -8.71
N GLY A 5 13.61 12.68 -10.04
CA GLY A 5 14.81 12.58 -10.87
C GLY A 5 15.45 11.18 -10.98
N MET A 6 14.88 10.13 -10.36
CA MET A 6 15.28 8.72 -10.48
C MET A 6 14.04 7.82 -10.68
N ASP A 7 14.23 6.60 -11.22
CA ASP A 7 13.14 5.63 -11.51
C ASP A 7 13.10 4.47 -10.50
N GLU A 8 14.21 4.22 -9.83
CA GLU A 8 14.39 3.15 -8.85
C GLU A 8 13.53 3.37 -7.58
N PRO A 9 13.08 2.27 -6.93
CA PRO A 9 12.32 2.37 -5.69
C PRO A 9 13.15 3.03 -4.58
N MET A 10 12.47 3.82 -3.74
CA MET A 10 13.07 4.43 -2.56
C MET A 10 13.10 3.44 -1.37
N GLY A 11 14.05 3.63 -0.47
CA GLY A 11 14.16 2.86 0.77
C GLY A 11 14.91 1.53 0.62
N CYS A 12 14.82 0.69 1.64
CA CYS A 12 15.38 -0.65 1.68
C CYS A 12 14.39 -1.64 2.29
N TYR A 13 14.64 -2.95 2.17
CA TYR A 13 13.68 -3.94 2.66
C TYR A 13 13.55 -3.96 4.19
N ASP A 14 14.53 -3.45 4.92
CA ASP A 14 14.50 -3.38 6.40
C ASP A 14 13.51 -2.31 6.91
N ASP A 15 13.06 -1.42 6.03
CA ASP A 15 12.02 -0.44 6.35
C ASP A 15 10.66 -1.13 6.57
N ILE A 16 10.46 -2.36 6.07
CA ILE A 16 9.22 -3.11 6.28
C ILE A 16 9.00 -3.39 7.77
N GLU A 17 10.04 -3.71 8.52
CA GLU A 17 9.91 -4.00 9.95
C GLU A 17 9.71 -2.75 10.80
N GLN A 18 9.98 -1.56 10.25
CA GLN A 18 9.81 -0.27 10.94
C GLN A 18 8.47 0.39 10.64
N ALA A 19 7.74 -0.08 9.64
CA ALA A 19 6.48 0.53 9.22
C ALA A 19 5.28 0.08 10.08
N ASP A 20 4.35 1.03 10.30
CA ASP A 20 3.07 0.81 10.99
C ASP A 20 1.87 0.82 10.03
N ALA A 21 2.06 1.28 8.80
CA ALA A 21 1.01 1.34 7.79
C ALA A 21 1.56 0.95 6.43
N PHE A 22 0.86 0.06 5.74
CA PHE A 22 1.17 -0.37 4.39
C PHE A 22 0.01 -0.04 3.46
N VAL A 23 0.31 0.57 2.31
CA VAL A 23 -0.66 0.83 1.25
C VAL A 23 -0.20 0.11 -0.02
N LEU A 24 -0.85 -1.01 -0.34
CA LEU A 24 -0.61 -1.77 -1.55
C LEU A 24 -1.53 -1.25 -2.64
N TRP A 25 -1.03 -0.29 -3.42
CA TRP A 25 -1.81 0.35 -4.48
C TRP A 25 -1.38 -0.16 -5.85
N GLY A 26 -2.27 -0.85 -6.56
CA GLY A 26 -1.98 -1.42 -7.88
C GLY A 26 -0.93 -2.54 -7.82
N SER A 27 -0.76 -3.18 -6.66
CA SER A 27 0.29 -4.17 -6.41
C SER A 27 -0.29 -5.49 -5.92
N ASN A 28 0.02 -6.59 -6.62
CA ASN A 28 -0.31 -7.95 -6.22
C ASN A 28 0.89 -8.63 -5.53
N MET A 29 1.30 -8.11 -4.37
CA MET A 29 2.53 -8.58 -3.69
C MET A 29 2.48 -10.05 -3.28
N ALA A 30 1.31 -10.56 -2.90
CA ALA A 30 1.18 -11.95 -2.47
C ALA A 30 1.57 -12.96 -3.55
N GLU A 31 1.37 -12.61 -4.82
CA GLU A 31 1.68 -13.46 -5.97
C GLU A 31 2.97 -13.04 -6.68
N MET A 32 3.24 -11.74 -6.79
CA MET A 32 4.37 -11.21 -7.56
C MET A 32 5.63 -10.97 -6.74
N HIS A 33 5.51 -10.80 -5.41
CA HIS A 33 6.62 -10.52 -4.50
C HIS A 33 6.50 -11.33 -3.19
N PRO A 34 6.38 -12.67 -3.26
CA PRO A 34 5.96 -13.50 -2.13
C PRO A 34 6.87 -13.37 -0.90
N ILE A 35 8.19 -13.19 -1.08
CA ILE A 35 9.13 -13.03 0.04
C ILE A 35 8.92 -11.70 0.76
N LEU A 36 8.69 -10.60 0.03
CA LEU A 36 8.38 -9.31 0.63
C LEU A 36 6.99 -9.32 1.27
N TRP A 37 6.03 -10.01 0.65
CA TRP A 37 4.72 -10.22 1.24
C TRP A 37 4.81 -10.95 2.58
N SER A 38 5.63 -12.01 2.70
CA SER A 38 5.85 -12.69 3.98
C SER A 38 6.41 -11.77 5.07
N ARG A 39 7.23 -10.77 4.72
CA ARG A 39 7.73 -9.77 5.69
C ARG A 39 6.61 -8.82 6.14
N ILE A 40 5.81 -8.30 5.21
CA ILE A 40 4.65 -7.47 5.52
C ILE A 40 3.63 -8.23 6.38
N THR A 41 3.34 -9.50 6.02
CA THR A 41 2.40 -10.31 6.80
C THR A 41 2.92 -10.58 8.20
N ASN A 42 4.22 -10.88 8.35
CA ASN A 42 4.84 -11.04 9.66
C ASN A 42 4.72 -9.74 10.49
N ARG A 43 5.09 -8.58 9.93
CA ARG A 43 4.97 -7.28 10.63
C ARG A 43 3.53 -7.03 11.07
N ARG A 44 2.56 -7.19 10.16
CA ARG A 44 1.12 -7.01 10.42
C ARG A 44 0.56 -7.98 11.46
N LEU A 45 1.00 -9.23 11.48
CA LEU A 45 0.52 -10.24 12.45
C LEU A 45 1.21 -10.12 13.81
N SER A 46 2.43 -9.61 13.85
CA SER A 46 3.21 -9.43 15.09
C SER A 46 2.78 -8.23 15.93
N ASP A 47 2.07 -7.27 15.35
CA ASP A 47 1.70 -6.01 16.01
C ASP A 47 0.29 -5.57 15.57
N PRO A 48 -0.69 -5.49 16.50
CA PRO A 48 -2.07 -5.15 16.17
C PRO A 48 -2.26 -3.68 15.71
N ASN A 49 -1.28 -2.80 15.96
CA ASN A 49 -1.32 -1.41 15.52
C ASN A 49 -0.98 -1.26 14.05
N VAL A 50 -0.30 -2.24 13.46
CA VAL A 50 0.07 -2.21 12.05
C VAL A 50 -1.19 -2.39 11.20
N LYS A 51 -1.32 -1.59 10.13
CA LYS A 51 -2.46 -1.66 9.20
C LYS A 51 -2.05 -1.89 7.76
N VAL A 52 -2.85 -2.66 7.03
CA VAL A 52 -2.64 -2.94 5.61
C VAL A 52 -3.87 -2.51 4.81
N ALA A 53 -3.70 -1.55 3.90
CA ALA A 53 -4.68 -1.18 2.91
C ALA A 53 -4.30 -1.77 1.54
N VAL A 54 -5.26 -2.33 0.81
CA VAL A 54 -5.06 -2.90 -0.52
C VAL A 54 -6.02 -2.25 -1.49
N LEU A 55 -5.49 -1.53 -2.48
CA LEU A 55 -6.24 -0.86 -3.53
C LEU A 55 -5.90 -1.55 -4.86
N SER A 56 -6.90 -2.17 -5.48
CA SER A 56 -6.70 -2.88 -6.75
C SER A 56 -7.93 -2.79 -7.65
N THR A 57 -7.80 -3.18 -8.91
CA THR A 57 -8.94 -3.23 -9.86
C THR A 57 -9.72 -4.53 -9.79
N PHE A 58 -9.20 -5.52 -9.06
CA PHE A 58 -9.84 -6.81 -8.76
C PHE A 58 -9.31 -7.36 -7.44
N GLN A 59 -10.00 -8.34 -6.85
CA GLN A 59 -9.52 -9.00 -5.63
C GLN A 59 -8.46 -10.07 -5.96
N HIS A 60 -7.40 -10.10 -5.17
CA HIS A 60 -6.31 -11.09 -5.24
C HIS A 60 -5.84 -11.45 -3.83
N ARG A 61 -4.86 -12.36 -3.70
CA ARG A 61 -4.48 -12.94 -2.39
C ARG A 61 -4.04 -11.93 -1.33
N SER A 62 -3.56 -10.74 -1.71
CA SER A 62 -3.22 -9.70 -0.72
C SER A 62 -4.45 -9.17 0.04
N PHE A 63 -5.66 -9.30 -0.50
CA PHE A 63 -6.89 -8.88 0.19
C PHE A 63 -7.17 -9.71 1.45
N GLU A 64 -6.63 -10.93 1.58
CA GLU A 64 -6.87 -11.81 2.72
C GLU A 64 -6.36 -11.22 4.05
N LEU A 65 -5.33 -10.37 4.00
CA LEU A 65 -4.76 -9.69 5.18
C LEU A 65 -5.05 -8.17 5.18
N ALA A 66 -5.90 -7.68 4.29
CA ALA A 66 -6.20 -6.26 4.20
C ALA A 66 -7.15 -5.85 5.35
N ASP A 67 -6.76 -4.85 6.14
CA ASP A 67 -7.67 -4.14 7.03
C ASP A 67 -8.65 -3.26 6.24
N ASN A 68 -8.19 -2.72 5.10
CA ASN A 68 -9.01 -1.92 4.19
C ASN A 68 -8.77 -2.34 2.74
N GLY A 69 -9.70 -3.11 2.18
CA GLY A 69 -9.67 -3.53 0.78
C GLY A 69 -10.59 -2.68 -0.09
N ILE A 70 -10.04 -2.06 -1.13
CA ILE A 70 -10.79 -1.24 -2.09
C ILE A 70 -10.60 -1.83 -3.49
N VAL A 71 -11.72 -2.17 -4.13
CA VAL A 71 -11.77 -2.47 -5.56
C VAL A 71 -12.24 -1.23 -6.30
N PHE A 72 -11.45 -0.72 -7.24
CA PHE A 72 -11.78 0.48 -8.00
C PHE A 72 -11.79 0.23 -9.50
N THR A 73 -12.53 1.07 -10.24
CA THR A 73 -12.57 1.01 -11.71
C THR A 73 -11.17 1.27 -12.29
N PRO A 74 -10.67 0.46 -13.25
CA PRO A 74 -9.37 0.73 -13.87
C PRO A 74 -9.22 2.19 -14.32
N GLN A 75 -8.02 2.75 -14.10
CA GLN A 75 -7.66 4.14 -14.44
C GLN A 75 -8.38 5.23 -13.62
N SER A 76 -9.05 4.88 -12.51
CA SER A 76 -9.68 5.87 -11.61
C SER A 76 -8.89 6.16 -10.31
N ASP A 77 -7.68 5.62 -10.17
CA ASP A 77 -6.81 5.79 -9.00
C ASP A 77 -6.44 7.26 -8.73
N LEU A 78 -6.28 8.07 -9.79
CA LEU A 78 -5.99 9.50 -9.64
C LEU A 78 -7.07 10.23 -8.81
N VAL A 79 -8.34 9.82 -8.92
CA VAL A 79 -9.43 10.42 -8.13
C VAL A 79 -9.26 10.10 -6.65
N ILE A 80 -8.87 8.87 -6.32
CA ILE A 80 -8.60 8.44 -4.95
C ILE A 80 -7.43 9.24 -4.36
N LEU A 81 -6.35 9.41 -5.13
CA LEU A 81 -5.18 10.17 -4.67
C LEU A 81 -5.53 11.64 -4.41
N ASN A 82 -6.28 12.27 -5.32
CA ASN A 82 -6.74 13.65 -5.15
C ASN A 82 -7.64 13.82 -3.93
N TYR A 83 -8.52 12.85 -3.66
CA TYR A 83 -9.36 12.86 -2.46
C TYR A 83 -8.51 12.78 -1.19
N ILE A 84 -7.55 11.85 -1.12
CA ILE A 84 -6.65 11.70 0.03
C ILE A 84 -5.86 13.00 0.25
N ALA A 85 -5.26 13.56 -0.80
CA ALA A 85 -4.52 14.81 -0.71
C ALA A 85 -5.41 15.97 -0.23
N ASN A 86 -6.61 16.11 -0.80
CA ASN A 86 -7.57 17.14 -0.38
C ASN A 86 -7.98 16.97 1.10
N TYR A 87 -8.22 15.74 1.53
CA TYR A 87 -8.57 15.43 2.91
C TYR A 87 -7.45 15.82 3.88
N ILE A 88 -6.20 15.45 3.59
CA ILE A 88 -5.03 15.81 4.41
C ILE A 88 -4.92 17.34 4.53
N ILE A 89 -5.04 18.06 3.41
CA ILE A 89 -4.96 19.52 3.38
C ILE A 89 -6.09 20.17 4.19
N GLN A 90 -7.32 19.70 4.05
CA GLN A 90 -8.49 20.27 4.73
C GLN A 90 -8.51 20.01 6.23
N ASN A 91 -7.94 18.88 6.67
CA ASN A 91 -7.98 18.46 8.07
C ASN A 91 -6.67 18.70 8.83
N ASN A 92 -5.62 19.19 8.16
CA ASN A 92 -4.27 19.34 8.73
C ASN A 92 -3.80 18.05 9.44
N ALA A 93 -4.02 16.93 8.74
CA ALA A 93 -3.73 15.58 9.21
C ALA A 93 -2.24 15.21 9.09
#